data_AF-A0A2P7RHN4-F1
#
_entry.id   AF-A0A2P7RHN4-F1
#
_cell.length_a   1.000
_cell.length_b   1.000
_cell.length_c   1.000
_cell.angle_alpha   90.00
_cell.angle_beta   90.00
_cell.angle_gamma   90.00
#
_symmetry.space_group_name_H-M   'P 1'
#
loop_
_entity.id
_entity.type
_entity.pdbx_description
1 polymer ?
#
loop_
_entity_poly.entity_id
_entity_poly.type
_entity_poly.pdbx_seq_one_letter_code
_entity_poly.pdbx_strand_id
1 'polypeptide(L)'
;MSLKDEIRDFLAAGVEARASAAQLVALQCLCGIDLVDVMKADLPRRAAVLGRIARMLERERMKGLAGHWAYDLNRHIALKQAADRLRGIDAVPPAERQRKAKRRPRGRR
;
A
#
# COMPACT_ATOMS: atom_id res chain seq x y z
N MET A 1 2.67 -18.70 27.12
CA MET A 1 2.71 -17.44 26.36
C MET A 1 2.65 -16.31 27.39
N SER A 2 3.54 -15.32 27.33
CA SER A 2 3.63 -14.27 28.37
C SER A 2 2.67 -13.12 28.05
N LEU A 3 1.99 -12.57 29.05
CA LEU A 3 1.11 -11.40 28.93
C LEU A 3 1.80 -10.20 28.22
N LYS A 4 3.12 -10.09 28.40
CA LYS A 4 3.94 -9.05 27.74
C LYS A 4 4.07 -9.24 26.23
N ASP A 5 3.96 -10.48 25.75
CA ASP A 5 4.02 -10.79 24.32
C ASP A 5 2.67 -10.52 23.65
N GLU A 6 1.56 -10.89 24.31
CA GLU A 6 0.19 -10.60 23.83
C GLU A 6 -0.09 -9.09 23.71
N ILE A 7 0.34 -8.28 24.70
CA ILE A 7 0.21 -6.82 24.64
C ILE A 7 1.00 -6.26 23.45
N ARG A 8 2.20 -6.79 23.19
CA ARG A 8 3.06 -6.34 22.11
C ARG A 8 2.44 -6.67 20.75
N ASP A 9 1.86 -7.85 20.62
CA ASP A 9 1.18 -8.29 19.40
C ASP A 9 -0.10 -7.49 19.15
N PHE A 10 -0.89 -7.19 20.18
CA PHE A 10 -2.08 -6.35 20.07
C PHE A 10 -1.75 -4.92 19.65
N LEU A 11 -0.72 -4.31 20.25
CA LEU A 11 -0.25 -2.97 19.86
C LEU A 11 0.28 -2.96 18.43
N ALA A 12 1.02 -4.00 18.01
CA ALA A 12 1.50 -4.14 16.64
C ALA A 12 0.33 -4.26 15.64
N ALA A 13 -0.66 -5.10 15.92
CA ALA A 13 -1.87 -5.23 15.12
C ALA A 13 -2.64 -3.89 15.02
N GLY A 14 -2.73 -3.14 16.12
CA GLY A 14 -3.38 -1.83 16.15
C GLY A 14 -2.65 -0.74 15.35
N VAL A 15 -1.32 -0.82 15.24
CA VAL A 15 -0.53 0.09 14.39
C VAL A 15 -0.74 -0.24 12.90
N GLU A 16 -0.76 -1.52 12.54
CA GLU A 16 -0.99 -1.96 11.17
C GLU A 16 -2.41 -1.67 10.67
N ALA A 17 -3.41 -1.83 11.54
CA ALA A 17 -4.80 -1.48 11.25
C ALA A 17 -4.96 0.02 10.99
N ARG A 18 -4.35 0.88 11.81
CA ARG A 18 -4.37 2.34 11.63
C ARG A 18 -3.61 2.79 10.38
N ALA A 19 -2.44 2.20 10.12
CA ALA A 19 -1.68 2.49 8.90
C ALA A 19 -2.46 2.08 7.64
N SER A 20 -3.14 0.94 7.68
CA SER A 20 -4.01 0.48 6.59
C SER A 20 -5.21 1.42 6.39
N ALA A 21 -5.88 1.83 7.47
CA ALA A 21 -7.00 2.79 7.40
C ALA A 21 -6.57 4.15 6.86
N ALA A 22 -5.41 4.68 7.29
CA ALA A 22 -4.87 5.94 6.79
C ALA A 22 -4.52 5.87 5.29
N GLN A 23 -3.97 4.74 4.82
CA GLN A 23 -3.68 4.51 3.40
C GLN A 23 -4.96 4.47 2.55
N LEU A 24 -6.03 3.86 3.06
CA LEU A 24 -7.33 3.81 2.39
C LEU A 24 -7.94 5.21 2.24
N VAL A 25 -7.92 6.00 3.32
CA VAL A 25 -8.39 7.40 3.29
C VAL A 25 -7.52 8.25 2.37
N ALA A 26 -6.20 8.10 2.41
CA ALA A 26 -5.28 8.83 1.52
C ALA A 26 -5.54 8.51 0.04
N LEU A 27 -5.82 7.25 -0.31
CA LEU A 27 -6.19 6.89 -1.68
C LEU A 27 -7.51 7.52 -2.11
N GLN A 28 -8.52 7.49 -1.23
CA GLN A 28 -9.80 8.17 -1.49
C GLN A 28 -9.59 9.68 -1.70
N CYS A 29 -8.82 10.34 -0.83
CA CYS A 29 -8.57 11.78 -0.91
C CYS A 29 -7.70 12.18 -2.12
N LEU A 30 -6.69 11.39 -2.47
CA LEU A 30 -5.73 11.74 -3.53
C LEU A 30 -6.16 11.27 -4.93
N CYS A 31 -6.98 10.21 -5.01
CA CYS A 31 -7.32 9.55 -6.27
C CYS A 31 -8.83 9.41 -6.51
N GLY A 32 -9.67 9.69 -5.51
CA GLY A 32 -11.13 9.54 -5.61
C GLY A 32 -11.60 8.09 -5.70
N ILE A 33 -10.80 7.13 -5.21
CA ILE A 33 -11.09 5.70 -5.29
C ILE A 33 -11.40 5.15 -3.90
N ASP A 34 -12.64 4.67 -3.71
CA ASP A 34 -13.04 4.00 -2.49
C ASP A 34 -12.59 2.54 -2.56
N LEU A 35 -11.40 2.27 -1.99
CA LEU A 35 -10.83 0.93 -2.02
C LEU A 35 -11.67 -0.08 -1.24
N VAL A 36 -12.43 0.34 -0.21
CA VAL A 36 -13.29 -0.57 0.56
C VAL A 36 -14.48 -1.03 -0.28
N ASP A 37 -15.10 -0.12 -1.02
CA ASP A 37 -16.16 -0.45 -1.99
C ASP A 37 -15.65 -1.37 -3.10
N VAL A 38 -14.50 -1.02 -3.69
CA VAL A 38 -13.92 -1.81 -4.80
C VAL A 38 -13.50 -3.20 -4.33
N MET A 39 -13.01 -3.36 -3.10
CA MET A 39 -12.70 -4.67 -2.52
C MET A 39 -13.93 -5.51 -2.20
N LYS A 40 -15.13 -4.93 -2.15
CA LYS A 40 -16.41 -5.66 -2.03
C LYS A 40 -17.07 -5.94 -3.38
N ALA A 41 -16.69 -5.21 -4.43
CA ALA A 41 -17.23 -5.35 -5.77
C ALA A 41 -16.87 -6.69 -6.44
N ASP A 42 -17.52 -6.97 -7.57
CA ASP A 42 -17.29 -8.10 -8.46
C ASP A 42 -15.95 -8.01 -9.22
N LEU A 43 -15.48 -9.16 -9.72
CA LEU A 43 -14.21 -9.27 -10.46
C LEU A 43 -14.08 -8.27 -11.62
N PRO A 44 -15.10 -8.07 -12.48
CA PRO A 44 -15.05 -7.11 -13.57
C PRO A 44 -14.81 -5.67 -13.11
N ARG A 45 -15.52 -5.22 -12.06
CA ARG A 45 -15.33 -3.87 -11.49
C ARG A 45 -13.96 -3.70 -10.87
N ARG A 46 -13.45 -4.73 -10.17
CA ARG A 46 -12.07 -4.72 -9.64
C ARG A 46 -11.03 -4.59 -10.75
N ALA A 47 -11.16 -5.35 -11.83
CA ALA A 47 -10.25 -5.29 -12.97
C ALA A 47 -10.27 -3.90 -13.65
N ALA A 48 -11.45 -3.31 -13.83
CA ALA A 48 -11.60 -1.98 -14.39
C ALA A 48 -10.92 -0.90 -13.53
N VAL A 49 -11.07 -0.99 -12.21
CA VAL A 49 -10.42 -0.06 -11.27
C VAL A 49 -8.91 -0.27 -11.26
N LEU A 50 -8.44 -1.52 -11.26
CA LEU A 50 -7.01 -1.84 -11.34
C LEU A 50 -6.36 -1.24 -12.60
N GLY A 51 -7.06 -1.29 -13.75
CA GLY A 51 -6.61 -0.65 -14.99
C GLY A 51 -6.57 0.89 -14.92
N ARG A 52 -7.44 1.53 -14.13
CA ARG A 52 -7.36 2.98 -13.87
C ARG A 52 -6.16 3.31 -12.99
N ILE A 53 -5.97 2.57 -11.89
CA ILE A 53 -4.85 2.75 -10.97
C ILE A 53 -3.51 2.58 -11.71
N ALA A 54 -3.38 1.55 -12.56
CA ALA A 54 -2.18 1.33 -13.35
C ALA A 54 -1.86 2.53 -14.27
N ARG A 55 -2.87 3.10 -14.94
CA ARG A 55 -2.69 4.30 -15.77
C ARG A 55 -2.29 5.53 -14.95
N MET A 56 -2.86 5.72 -13.77
CA MET A 56 -2.50 6.84 -12.88
C MET A 56 -1.06 6.68 -12.36
N LEU A 57 -0.67 5.46 -12.00
CA LEU A 57 0.68 5.15 -11.52
C LEU A 57 1.73 5.41 -12.61
N GLU A 58 1.44 5.04 -13.85
CA GLU A 58 2.34 5.30 -14.98
C GLU A 58 2.45 6.79 -15.29
N ARG A 59 1.33 7.54 -15.24
CA ARG A 59 1.38 9.01 -15.35
C ARG A 59 2.25 9.62 -14.26
N GLU A 60 2.18 9.10 -13.03
CA GLU A 60 3.02 9.56 -11.92
C GLU A 60 4.49 9.28 -12.15
N ARG A 61 4.80 8.07 -12.62
CA ARG A 61 6.15 7.65 -12.96
C ARG A 61 6.75 8.57 -14.05
N MET A 62 5.97 8.87 -15.09
CA MET A 62 6.41 9.77 -16.16
C MET A 62 6.66 11.20 -15.66
N LYS A 63 5.80 11.73 -14.77
CA LYS A 63 6.05 13.02 -14.13
C LYS A 63 7.35 13.03 -13.32
N GLY A 64 7.61 11.97 -12.55
CA GLY A 64 8.83 11.82 -11.77
C GLY A 64 10.08 11.74 -12.65
N LEU A 65 10.02 10.98 -13.76
CA LEU A 65 11.11 10.89 -14.73
C LEU A 65 11.39 12.22 -15.44
N ALA A 66 10.35 13.00 -15.73
CA ALA A 66 10.46 14.30 -16.38
C ALA A 66 10.88 15.43 -15.40
N GLY A 67 11.07 15.13 -14.11
CA GLY A 67 11.35 16.15 -13.08
C GLY A 67 10.21 17.16 -12.92
N HIS A 68 8.98 16.76 -13.26
CA HIS A 68 7.83 17.66 -13.25
C HIS A 68 7.42 17.99 -11.82
N TRP A 69 7.24 19.26 -11.50
CA TRP A 69 6.92 19.75 -10.15
C TRP A 69 5.68 19.11 -9.52
N ALA A 70 4.67 18.76 -10.34
CA ALA A 70 3.45 18.07 -9.89
C ALA A 70 3.61 16.55 -9.69
N TYR A 71 4.84 16.04 -9.67
CA TYR A 71 5.14 14.68 -9.22
C TYR A 71 4.99 14.61 -7.70
N ASP A 72 4.21 13.63 -7.23
CA ASP A 72 4.03 13.39 -5.80
C ASP A 72 4.41 11.93 -5.47
N LEU A 73 5.46 11.77 -4.65
CA LEU A 73 5.94 10.46 -4.21
C LEU A 73 4.91 9.74 -3.34
N ASN A 74 4.18 10.46 -2.47
CA ASN A 74 3.15 9.86 -1.61
C ASN A 74 1.98 9.36 -2.44
N ARG A 75 1.60 10.11 -3.49
CA ARG A 75 0.59 9.70 -4.46
C ARG A 75 1.01 8.45 -5.22
N HIS A 76 2.28 8.35 -5.61
CA HIS A 76 2.83 7.14 -6.22
C HIS A 76 2.77 5.94 -5.26
N ILE A 77 3.18 6.11 -4.00
CA ILE A 77 3.15 5.05 -2.97
C ILE A 77 1.70 4.60 -2.72
N ALA A 78 0.76 5.52 -2.59
CA ALA A 78 -0.65 5.21 -2.36
C ALA A 78 -1.25 4.41 -3.53
N LEU A 79 -1.02 4.84 -4.78
CA LEU A 79 -1.48 4.14 -5.97
C LEU A 79 -0.90 2.72 -6.06
N LYS A 80 0.39 2.56 -5.73
CA LYS A 80 1.04 1.25 -5.72
C LYS A 80 0.42 0.32 -4.68
N GLN A 81 0.28 0.79 -3.45
CA GLN A 81 -0.32 0.02 -2.36
C GLN A 81 -1.77 -0.38 -2.66
N ALA A 82 -2.54 0.50 -3.30
CA ALA A 82 -3.90 0.16 -3.73
C ALA A 82 -3.93 -0.94 -4.79
N ALA A 83 -3.04 -0.87 -5.79
CA ALA A 83 -2.91 -1.91 -6.80
C ALA A 83 -2.48 -3.24 -6.19
N ASP A 84 -1.53 -3.22 -5.27
CA ASP A 84 -1.03 -4.43 -4.59
C ASP A 84 -2.13 -5.08 -3.72
N ARG A 85 -2.93 -4.27 -3.01
CA ARG A 85 -4.13 -4.75 -2.28
C ARG A 85 -5.18 -5.36 -3.21
N LEU A 86 -5.52 -4.72 -4.32
CA LEU A 86 -6.49 -5.27 -5.28
C LEU A 86 -6.02 -6.55 -5.96
N ARG A 87 -4.71 -6.72 -6.11
CA ARG A 87 -4.08 -7.94 -6.63
C ARG A 87 -3.91 -9.03 -5.57
N GLY A 88 -4.18 -8.75 -4.30
CA GLY A 88 -3.96 -9.68 -3.19
C GLY A 88 -2.49 -9.89 -2.81
N ILE A 89 -1.58 -9.04 -3.29
CA ILE A 89 -0.13 -9.12 -3.01
C ILE A 89 0.16 -8.68 -1.54
N ASP A 90 -0.75 -7.92 -0.94
CA ASP A 90 -0.67 -7.38 0.42
C ASP A 90 -1.18 -8.31 1.53
N ALA A 91 -1.35 -9.62 1.28
CA ALA A 91 -1.60 -10.59 2.35
C ALA A 91 -0.44 -10.70 3.37
N VAL A 92 0.69 -10.02 3.12
CA VAL A 92 1.84 -9.94 4.03
C VAL A 92 1.84 -8.59 4.76
N PRO A 93 1.68 -8.58 6.10
CA PRO A 93 1.65 -7.36 6.89
C PRO A 93 2.91 -6.49 6.74
N PRO A 94 2.79 -5.14 6.76
CA PRO A 94 3.91 -4.21 6.59
C PRO A 94 5.10 -4.47 7.53
N ALA A 95 4.86 -4.94 8.75
CA ALA A 95 5.90 -5.27 9.72
C ALA A 95 6.83 -6.39 9.22
N GLU A 96 6.29 -7.34 8.45
CA GLU A 96 7.04 -8.50 7.98
C GLU A 96 7.91 -8.19 6.74
N ARG A 97 7.44 -7.27 5.88
CA ARG A 97 8.24 -6.71 4.76
C ARG A 97 9.46 -5.96 5.27
N GLN A 98 9.31 -5.14 6.31
CA GLN A 98 10.41 -4.39 6.92
C GLN A 98 11.42 -5.33 7.60
N ARG A 99 10.95 -6.38 8.29
CA ARG A 99 11.80 -7.42 8.87
C ARG A 99 12.61 -8.18 7.82
N LYS A 100 12.03 -8.54 6.67
CA LYS A 100 12.76 -9.20 5.57
C LYS A 100 13.80 -8.29 4.91
N ALA A 101 13.49 -7.00 4.72
CA ALA A 101 14.46 -6.02 4.19
C ALA A 101 15.66 -5.82 5.12
N LYS A 102 15.44 -5.81 6.45
CA LYS A 102 16.50 -5.67 7.45
C LYS A 102 17.34 -6.93 7.65
N ARG A 103 16.81 -8.11 7.27
CA ARG A 103 17.48 -9.42 7.37
C ARG A 103 18.39 -9.77 6.19
N ARG A 104 18.39 -9.00 5.09
CA ARG A 104 19.36 -9.22 4.01
C ARG A 104 20.76 -8.90 4.53
N PRO A 105 21.71 -9.85 4.54
CA PRO A 105 23.07 -9.56 4.97
C PRO A 105 23.65 -8.50 4.03
N ARG A 106 24.14 -7.39 4.59
CA ARG A 106 25.05 -6.50 3.83
C ARG A 106 26.23 -7.38 3.43
N GLY A 107 26.35 -7.64 2.13
CA GLY A 107 27.43 -8.44 1.59
C GLY A 107 28.76 -7.94 2.13
N ARG A 108 29.55 -8.86 2.68
CA ARG A 108 30.96 -8.63 3.02
C ARG A 108 31.67 -8.09 1.78
N ARG A 109 32.24 -6.90 1.90
CA ARG A 109 33.42 -6.47 1.15
C ARG A 109 34.46 -6.11 2.18
#